data_AF-A0A852TAA0-F1
#
_entry.id   AF-A0A852TAA0-F1
#
_cell.length_a   1.000
_cell.length_b   1.000
_cell.length_c   1.000
_cell.angle_alpha   90.00
_cell.angle_beta   90.00
_cell.angle_gamma   90.00
#
_symmetry.space_group_name_H-M   'P 1'
#
loop_
_entity.id
_entity.type
_entity.pdbx_description
1 polymer ?
#
loop_
_entity_poly.entity_id
_entity_poly.type
_entity_poly.pdbx_seq_one_letter_code
_entity_poly.pdbx_strand_id
1 'polypeptide(L)'
;MKIVVLRLIEIFTILAIGLLLTVYILSPIYENFGIQFTGNVWVNWVGVSYILFVFYTIIVGLCIYKESELFKHRFTSILFWLLFIGSNYVIFIPFIKGENPF
;
A
#
# COMPACT_ATOMS: atom_id res chain seq x y z
N MET A 1 -14.53 14.15 -17.24
CA MET A 1 -15.27 12.94 -16.80
C MET A 1 -14.47 11.65 -16.97
N LYS A 2 -14.00 11.30 -18.19
CA LYS A 2 -13.29 10.03 -18.46
C LYS A 2 -12.04 9.79 -17.59
N ILE A 3 -11.19 10.81 -17.39
CA ILE A 3 -9.97 10.70 -16.58
C ILE A 3 -10.29 10.45 -15.10
N VAL A 4 -11.30 11.13 -14.54
CA VAL A 4 -11.70 10.96 -13.13
C VAL A 4 -12.21 9.53 -12.87
N VAL A 5 -13.03 9.00 -13.79
CA VAL A 5 -13.53 7.62 -13.70
C VAL A 5 -12.37 6.61 -13.77
N LEU A 6 -11.41 6.82 -14.66
CA LEU A 6 -10.24 5.96 -14.75
C LEU A 6 -9.40 5.98 -13.47
N ARG A 7 -9.24 7.15 -12.84
CA ARG A 7 -8.53 7.27 -11.54
C ARG A 7 -9.29 6.61 -10.40
N LEU A 8 -10.62 6.69 -10.39
CA LEU A 8 -11.43 5.98 -9.39
C LEU A 8 -11.26 4.47 -9.55
N ILE A 9 -11.35 3.95 -10.79
CA ILE A 9 -11.11 2.53 -11.08
C ILE A 9 -9.72 2.11 -10.62
N GLU A 10 -8.70 2.92 -10.89
CA GLU A 10 -7.32 2.67 -10.44
C GLU A 10 -7.22 2.56 -8.91
N ILE A 11 -7.83 3.47 -8.16
CA ILE A 11 -7.87 3.42 -6.69
C ILE A 11 -8.58 2.15 -6.20
N PHE A 12 -9.77 1.86 -6.72
CA PHE A 12 -10.51 0.66 -6.32
C PHE A 12 -9.77 -0.63 -6.67
N THR A 13 -9.07 -0.65 -7.81
CA THR A 13 -8.25 -1.79 -8.23
C THR A 13 -7.09 -2.01 -7.27
N ILE A 14 -6.38 -0.94 -6.90
CA ILE A 14 -5.26 -1.03 -5.95
C ILE A 14 -5.75 -1.47 -4.57
N LEU A 15 -6.88 -0.94 -4.10
CA LEU A 15 -7.49 -1.35 -2.84
C LEU A 15 -7.90 -2.83 -2.87
N ALA A 16 -8.53 -3.28 -3.95
CA ALA A 16 -8.95 -4.68 -4.10
C ALA A 16 -7.75 -5.63 -4.13
N ILE A 17 -6.71 -5.31 -4.92
CA ILE A 17 -5.47 -6.10 -4.97
C ILE A 17 -4.78 -6.07 -3.61
N GLY A 18 -4.70 -4.90 -2.97
CA GLY A 18 -4.13 -4.74 -1.64
C GLY A 18 -4.84 -5.62 -0.60
N LEU A 19 -6.17 -5.76 -0.69
CA LEU A 19 -6.94 -6.64 0.19
C LEU A 19 -6.55 -8.10 -0.02
N LEU A 20 -6.46 -8.52 -1.29
CA LEU A 20 -6.03 -9.88 -1.63
C LEU A 20 -4.62 -10.17 -1.11
N LEU A 21 -3.68 -9.25 -1.32
CA LEU A 21 -2.31 -9.39 -0.80
C LEU A 21 -2.30 -9.46 0.73
N THR A 22 -3.15 -8.68 1.40
CA THR A 22 -3.25 -8.69 2.86
C THR A 22 -3.75 -10.04 3.38
N VAL A 23 -4.81 -10.58 2.78
CA VAL A 23 -5.45 -11.82 3.24
C VAL A 23 -4.65 -13.05 2.83
N TYR A 24 -4.17 -13.11 1.60
CA TYR A 24 -3.57 -14.34 1.05
C TYR A 24 -2.05 -14.37 1.10
N ILE A 25 -1.38 -13.24 1.37
CA ILE A 25 0.09 -13.19 1.47
C ILE A 25 0.52 -12.71 2.85
N LEU A 26 0.05 -11.54 3.29
CA LEU A 26 0.50 -10.98 4.56
C LEU A 26 0.03 -11.81 5.76
N SER A 27 -1.23 -12.23 5.80
CA SER A 27 -1.78 -13.06 6.89
C SER A 27 -1.01 -14.38 7.05
N PRO A 28 -0.81 -15.21 6.00
CA PRO A 28 0.00 -16.41 6.13
C PRO A 28 1.45 -16.14 6.53
N ILE A 29 2.05 -15.04 6.07
CA ILE A 29 3.39 -14.65 6.51
C ILE A 29 3.37 -14.43 8.02
N TYR A 30 2.47 -13.58 8.54
CA TYR A 30 2.41 -13.29 9.98
C TYR A 30 2.20 -14.56 10.80
N GLU A 31 1.25 -15.41 10.39
CA GLU A 31 0.96 -16.67 11.08
C GLU A 31 2.16 -17.62 11.11
N ASN A 32 2.94 -17.69 10.02
CA ASN A 32 4.17 -18.49 9.98
C ASN A 32 5.25 -17.97 10.94
N PHE A 33 5.23 -16.68 11.28
CA PHE A 33 6.09 -16.08 12.30
C PHE A 33 5.47 -16.15 13.71
N GLY A 34 4.33 -16.82 13.88
CA GLY A 34 3.61 -16.92 15.15
C GLY A 34 2.84 -15.65 15.53
N ILE A 35 2.74 -14.68 14.62
CA ILE A 35 2.03 -13.42 14.82
C ILE A 35 0.57 -13.65 14.47
N GLN A 36 -0.32 -13.51 15.45
CA GLN A 36 -1.76 -13.66 15.22
C GLN A 36 -2.26 -12.55 14.30
N PHE A 37 -2.84 -12.92 13.15
CA PHE A 37 -3.47 -12.00 12.23
C PHE A 37 -4.94 -11.77 12.59
N THR A 38 -5.17 -11.38 13.84
CA THR A 38 -6.51 -11.16 14.41
C THR A 38 -6.59 -9.75 14.96
N GLY A 39 -7.63 -8.98 14.64
CA GLY A 39 -7.76 -7.58 15.09
C GLY A 39 -8.19 -6.63 13.97
N ASN A 40 -7.71 -5.39 13.99
CA ASN A 40 -8.04 -4.36 13.01
C ASN A 40 -7.19 -4.51 11.73
N VAL A 41 -7.53 -5.53 10.94
CA VAL A 41 -6.89 -5.86 9.65
C VAL A 41 -6.96 -4.69 8.65
N TRP A 42 -7.86 -3.72 8.87
CA TRP A 42 -8.00 -2.55 8.00
C TRP A 42 -6.72 -1.71 7.96
N VAL A 43 -5.98 -1.58 9.07
CA VAL A 43 -4.74 -0.80 9.12
C VAL A 43 -3.66 -1.47 8.27
N ASN A 44 -3.51 -2.79 8.39
CA ASN A 44 -2.60 -3.59 7.58
C ASN A 44 -2.98 -3.53 6.10
N TRP A 45 -4.28 -3.65 5.79
CA TRP A 45 -4.77 -3.54 4.43
C TRP A 45 -4.51 -2.18 3.78
N VAL A 46 -4.75 -1.09 4.52
CA VAL A 46 -4.45 0.27 4.05
C VAL A 46 -2.94 0.42 3.82
N GLY A 47 -2.10 -0.09 4.73
CA GLY A 47 -0.65 -0.09 4.57
C GLY A 47 -0.19 -0.82 3.31
N VAL A 48 -0.66 -2.06 3.11
CA VAL A 48 -0.34 -2.87 1.91
C VAL A 48 -0.80 -2.17 0.64
N SER A 49 -2.03 -1.64 0.64
CA SER A 49 -2.59 -0.93 -0.52
C SER A 49 -1.80 0.32 -0.86
N TYR A 50 -1.33 1.06 0.16
CA TYR A 50 -0.54 2.25 -0.05
C TYR A 50 0.87 1.94 -0.58
N ILE A 51 1.51 0.89 -0.06
CA ILE A 51 2.79 0.40 -0.62
C ILE A 51 2.61 -0.01 -2.08
N LEU A 52 1.53 -0.74 -2.40
CA LEU A 52 1.21 -1.10 -3.78
C LEU A 52 0.98 0.14 -4.66
N PHE A 53 0.28 1.15 -4.14
CA PHE A 53 0.08 2.43 -4.82
C PHE A 53 1.39 3.16 -5.10
N VAL A 54 2.33 3.14 -4.16
CA VAL A 54 3.65 3.77 -4.33
C VAL A 54 4.45 3.04 -5.38
N PHE A 55 4.51 1.70 -5.35
CA PHE A 55 5.18 0.92 -6.39
C PHE A 55 4.55 1.12 -7.77
N TYR A 56 3.22 1.10 -7.86
CA TYR A 56 2.50 1.43 -9.07
C TYR A 56 2.89 2.83 -9.57
N THR A 57 2.92 3.83 -8.68
CA THR A 57 3.25 5.22 -9.03
C THR A 57 4.69 5.33 -9.53
N ILE A 58 5.64 4.63 -8.91
CA ILE A 58 7.04 4.57 -9.33
C ILE A 58 7.15 3.91 -10.72
N ILE A 59 6.58 2.72 -10.90
CA ILE A 59 6.66 1.98 -12.17
C ILE A 59 6.02 2.78 -13.30
N VAL A 60 4.80 3.27 -13.11
CA VAL A 60 4.06 3.98 -14.15
C VAL A 60 4.65 5.37 -14.40
N GLY A 61 4.99 6.10 -13.35
CA GLY A 61 5.56 7.44 -13.44
C GLY A 61 6.97 7.46 -14.01
N LEU A 62 7.80 6.45 -13.75
CA LEU A 62 9.18 6.41 -14.26
C LEU A 62 9.32 5.63 -15.58
N CYS A 63 8.47 4.65 -15.89
CA CYS A 63 8.64 3.83 -17.09
C CYS A 63 7.67 4.19 -18.22
N ILE A 64 6.43 4.58 -17.90
CA ILE A 64 5.36 4.72 -18.91
C ILE A 64 5.02 6.19 -19.18
N TYR A 65 4.78 6.99 -18.14
CA TYR A 65 4.32 8.38 -18.26
C TYR A 65 5.33 9.38 -17.63
N LYS A 66 6.59 9.31 -18.08
CA LYS A 66 7.72 10.10 -17.56
C LYS A 66 7.46 11.60 -17.47
N GLU A 67 6.74 12.15 -18.44
CA GLU A 67 6.43 13.60 -18.51
C GLU A 67 5.12 14.00 -17.84
N SER A 68 4.46 13.09 -17.13
CA SER A 68 3.19 13.42 -16.49
C SER A 68 3.39 14.22 -15.21
N GLU A 69 2.91 15.48 -15.23
CA GLU A 69 2.93 16.39 -14.08
C GLU A 69 2.31 15.80 -12.81
N LEU A 70 1.28 14.95 -12.96
CA LEU A 70 0.65 14.28 -11.82
C LEU A 70 1.62 13.34 -11.08
N PHE A 71 2.43 12.56 -11.81
CA PHE A 71 3.40 11.66 -11.18
C PHE A 71 4.58 12.45 -10.62
N LYS A 72 5.03 13.50 -11.31
CA LYS A 72 6.05 14.44 -10.79
C LYS A 72 5.62 15.06 -9.45
N HIS A 73 4.37 15.52 -9.33
CA HIS A 73 3.82 16.03 -8.07
C HIS A 73 3.75 14.99 -6.96
N ARG A 74 3.43 13.72 -7.29
CA ARG A 74 3.44 12.64 -6.30
C ARG A 74 4.86 12.37 -5.79
N PHE A 75 5.85 12.34 -6.68
CA PHE A 75 7.26 12.10 -6.30
C PHE A 75 7.87 13.24 -5.50
N THR A 76 7.41 14.48 -5.66
CA THR A 76 7.91 15.62 -4.85
C THR A 76 7.11 15.82 -3.56
N SER A 77 5.99 15.13 -3.39
CA SER A 77 5.14 15.28 -2.21
C SER A 77 5.75 14.62 -0.98
N ILE A 78 6.02 15.44 0.05
CA ILE A 78 6.49 14.96 1.36
C ILE A 78 5.45 14.03 1.99
N LEU A 79 4.17 14.39 1.90
CA LEU A 79 3.08 13.57 2.46
C LEU A 79 3.03 12.20 1.81
N PHE A 80 3.30 12.10 0.51
CA PHE A 80 3.34 10.83 -0.21
C PHE A 80 4.41 9.89 0.37
N TRP A 81 5.61 10.40 0.60
CA TRP A 81 6.69 9.61 1.19
C TRP A 81 6.51 9.32 2.68
N LEU A 82 5.93 10.25 3.45
CA LEU A 82 5.62 10.02 4.86
C LEU A 82 4.60 8.90 5.04
N LEU A 83 3.54 8.89 4.23
CA LEU A 83 2.55 7.81 4.24
C LEU A 83 3.17 6.49 3.79
N PHE A 84 4.13 6.51 2.85
CA PHE A 84 4.86 5.31 2.45
C PHE A 84 5.69 4.75 3.61
N ILE A 85 6.45 5.60 4.30
CA ILE A 85 7.22 5.20 5.48
C ILE A 85 6.29 4.66 6.58
N GLY A 86 5.19 5.35 6.86
CA GLY A 86 4.18 4.91 7.83
C GLY A 86 3.55 3.56 7.47
N SER A 87 3.30 3.32 6.18
CA SER A 87 2.75 2.06 5.69
C SER A 87 3.75 0.91 5.86
N ASN A 88 5.03 1.14 5.58
CA ASN A 88 6.08 0.17 5.87
C ASN A 88 6.16 -0.09 7.38
N TYR A 89 6.12 0.96 8.20
CA TYR A 89 6.13 0.81 9.65
C TYR A 89 4.99 -0.08 10.15
N VAL A 90 3.75 0.15 9.70
CA VAL A 90 2.58 -0.65 10.06
C VAL A 90 2.78 -2.14 9.73
N ILE A 91 3.37 -2.44 8.57
CA ILE A 91 3.60 -3.83 8.14
C ILE A 91 4.78 -4.48 8.84
N PHE A 92 5.83 -3.73 9.14
CA PHE A 92 7.07 -4.32 9.68
C PHE A 92 7.14 -4.31 11.21
N ILE A 93 6.41 -3.42 11.90
CA ILE A 93 6.41 -3.36 13.37
C ILE A 93 5.95 -4.67 14.05
N PRO A 94 5.00 -5.46 13.51
CA PRO A 94 4.58 -6.71 14.14
C PRO A 94 5.70 -7.75 14.23
N PHE A 95 6.61 -7.78 13.26
CA PHE A 95 7.77 -8.68 13.28
C PHE A 95 8.77 -8.34 14.39
N ILE A 96 8.84 -7.08 14.79
CA ILE A 96 9.69 -6.62 15.89
C ILE A 96 9.01 -6.90 17.24
N LYS A 97 7.70 -6.71 17.32
CA LYS A 97 6.93 -6.90 18.55
C LYS A 97 6.56 -8.35 18.83
N GLY A 98 6.51 -9.20 17.82
CA GLY A 98 6.01 -10.58 17.92
C GLY A 98 4.48 -10.68 17.97
N GLU A 99 3.77 -9.55 17.88
CA GLU A 99 2.32 -9.47 17.87
C GLU A 99 1.88 -8.35 16.91
N ASN A 100 0.68 -8.49 16.33
CA ASN A 100 0.10 -7.41 15.54
C ASN A 100 -0.53 -6.38 16.49
N PRO A 101 0.01 -5.14 16.59
CA PRO A 101 -0.50 -4.13 17.52
C PRO A 101 -1.76 -3.43 17.00
N PHE A 102 -2.28 -3.83 15.84
CA PHE A 102 -3.42 -3.23 15.15
C PHE A 102 -4.57 -4.24 15.01
#